data_AF-A0A1F7S0N1-F1
#
_entry.id   AF-A0A1F7S0N1-F1
#
_cell.length_a   1.000
_cell.length_b   1.000
_cell.length_c   1.000
_cell.angle_alpha   90.00
_cell.angle_beta   90.00
_cell.angle_gamma   90.00
#
_symmetry.space_group_name_H-M   'P 1'
#
loop_
_entity.id
_entity.type
_entity.pdbx_description
1 polymer ?
#
loop_
_entity_poly.entity_id
_entity_poly.type
_entity_poly.pdbx_seq_one_letter_code
_entity_poly.pdbx_strand_id
1 'polypeptide(L)' 'MVTVLNLSNLTEQVYTCSPEEAVIAAYAQSTGDFNTWDYDARYSRLLEWGEHCVLCGDFSSFYCECHNHVF' A
#
# COMPACT_ATOMS: atom_id res chain seq x y z
N MET A 1 -0.71 -11.99 0.68
CA MET A 1 0.25 -11.27 -0.19
C MET A 1 -0.52 -10.16 -0.88
N VAL A 2 0.03 -8.96 -0.87
CA VAL A 2 -0.57 -7.75 -1.42
C VAL A 2 0.31 -7.26 -2.56
N THR A 3 -0.30 -7.01 -3.72
CA THR A 3 0.38 -6.40 -4.85
C THR A 3 0.13 -4.90 -4.82
N VAL A 4 1.20 -4.12 -4.90
CA VAL A 4 1.17 -2.67 -5.01
C VAL A 4 1.62 -2.30 -6.42
N LEU A 5 0.81 -1.51 -7.11
CA LEU A 5 1.11 -0.98 -8.43
C LEU A 5 1.59 0.47 -8.32
N ASN A 6 2.75 0.76 -8.89
CA ASN A 6 3.19 2.12 -9.13
C ASN A 6 2.56 2.65 -10.42
N LEU A 7 1.70 3.65 -10.30
CA LEU A 7 0.94 4.24 -11.40
C LEU A 7 1.81 5.10 -12.35
N SER A 8 2.99 5.56 -11.90
CA SER A 8 3.88 6.39 -12.71
C SER A 8 4.66 5.59 -13.77
N ASN A 9 4.98 4.33 -13.48
CA ASN A 9 5.87 3.51 -14.30
C ASN A 9 5.37 2.07 -14.52
N LEU A 10 4.20 1.74 -13.98
CA LEU A 10 3.53 0.44 -14.06
C LEU A 10 4.33 -0.73 -13.46
N THR A 11 5.28 -0.47 -12.57
CA THR A 11 6.00 -1.54 -11.86
C THR A 11 5.19 -2.05 -10.68
N GLU A 12 5.20 -3.35 -10.50
CA GLU A 12 4.54 -4.03 -9.39
C GLU A 12 5.53 -4.41 -8.29
N GLN A 13 5.10 -4.31 -7.04
CA GLN A 13 5.83 -4.75 -5.86
C GLN A 13 4.91 -5.63 -5.00
N VAL A 14 5.46 -6.67 -4.38
CA VAL A 14 4.68 -7.62 -3.58
C VAL A 14 5.10 -7.55 -2.12
N TYR A 15 4.11 -7.40 -1.25
CA TYR A 15 4.28 -7.29 0.20
C TYR A 15 3.48 -8.36 0.94
N THR A 16 3.87 -8.63 2.19
CA THR A 16 3.20 -9.61 3.08
C THR A 16 2.37 -8.96 4.19
N CYS A 17 2.22 -7.63 4.17
CA CYS A 17 1.45 -6.83 5.12
C CYS A 17 0.05 -6.47 4.57
N SER A 18 -0.70 -5.64 5.30
CA SER A 18 -2.01 -5.12 4.84
C SER A 18 -1.88 -4.20 3.61
N PRO A 19 -2.94 -4.00 2.82
CA PRO A 19 -2.94 -3.07 1.69
C PRO A 19 -2.44 -1.67 2.04
N GLU A 20 -2.87 -1.14 3.18
CA GLU A 20 -2.51 0.18 3.70
C GLU A 20 -1.02 0.27 3.99
N GLU A 21 -0.49 -0.70 4.74
CA GLU A 21 0.94 -0.77 5.06
C GLU A 21 1.78 -0.96 3.79
N ALA A 22 1.28 -1.75 2.82
CA ALA A 22 1.98 -2.03 1.59
C ALA A 22 2.13 -0.78 0.71
N VAL A 23 1.05 0.01 0.53
CA VAL A 23 1.14 1.25 -0.27
C VAL A 23 1.99 2.31 0.43
N ILE A 24 1.94 2.41 1.77
CA ILE A 24 2.84 3.28 2.52
C ILE A 24 4.29 2.84 2.36
N ALA A 25 4.55 1.53 2.48
CA ALA A 25 5.90 0.99 2.36
C ALA A 25 6.49 1.26 0.98
N ALA A 26 5.71 1.04 -0.08
CA ALA A 26 6.13 1.33 -1.45
C ALA A 26 6.42 2.82 -1.66
N TYR A 27 5.55 3.70 -1.15
CA TYR A 27 5.75 5.15 -1.22
C TYR A 27 7.01 5.57 -0.46
N ALA A 28 7.15 5.20 0.81
CA ALA A 28 8.29 5.55 1.64
C ALA A 28 9.62 5.09 1.02
N GLN A 29 9.68 3.83 0.57
CA GLN A 29 10.87 3.26 -0.07
C GLN A 29 11.22 3.98 -1.38
N SER A 30 10.22 4.42 -2.16
CA SER A 30 10.46 5.22 -3.38
C SER A 30 11.09 6.59 -3.09
N THR A 31 10.86 7.13 -1.89
CA THR A 31 11.47 8.38 -1.41
C THR A 31 12.81 8.19 -0.70
N GLY A 32 13.30 6.94 -0.61
CA GLY A 32 14.54 6.59 0.07
C GLY A 32 14.41 6.40 1.58
N ASP A 33 13.18 6.32 2.11
CA ASP A 33 12.93 6.00 3.51
C ASP A 33 12.70 4.50 3.68
N PHE A 34 13.51 3.87 4.54
CA PHE A 34 13.45 2.44 4.85
C PHE A 34 13.18 2.19 6.34
N ASN A 35 12.90 3.23 7.13
CA ASN A 35 12.63 3.10 8.56
C ASN A 35 11.16 2.76 8.81
N THR A 36 10.84 1.47 8.69
CA THR A 36 9.46 0.96 8.78
C THR A 36 8.77 1.24 10.11
N TRP A 37 9.52 1.50 11.19
CA TRP A 37 8.97 1.76 12.53
C TRP A 37 8.17 3.06 12.60
N ASP A 38 8.48 4.04 11.75
CA ASP A 38 7.85 5.37 11.77
C ASP A 38 6.85 5.59 10.63
N TYR A 39 6.56 4.55 9.84
CA TYR A 39 5.78 4.69 8.62
C TYR A 39 4.36 5.18 8.87
N ASP A 40 3.67 4.58 9.83
CA ASP A 40 2.30 4.96 10.18
C ASP A 40 2.21 6.43 10.62
N ALA A 41 3.08 6.84 11.56
CA ALA A 41 3.10 8.21 12.07
C ALA A 41 3.40 9.26 10.98
N ARG A 42 4.19 8.90 9.97
CA ARG A 42 4.66 9.85 8.94
C ARG A 42 3.77 9.90 7.70
N TYR A 43 3.22 8.77 7.29
CA TYR A 43 2.61 8.60 5.97
C TYR A 43 1.14 8.20 5.99
N SER A 44 0.57 7.76 7.12
CA SER A 44 -0.86 7.40 7.22
C SER A 44 -1.78 8.52 6.74
N ARG A 45 -1.42 9.78 6.99
CA ARG A 45 -2.15 10.97 6.54
C ARG A 45 -2.20 11.17 5.01
N LEU A 46 -1.37 10.45 4.26
CA LEU A 46 -1.32 10.48 2.80
C LEU A 46 -2.19 9.39 2.16
N LEU A 47 -2.79 8.51 2.98
CA LEU A 47 -3.66 7.47 2.48
C LEU A 47 -4.96 8.07 1.95
N GLU A 48 -5.30 7.67 0.73
CA GLU A 48 -6.60 7.91 0.13
C GLU A 48 -7.34 6.58 -0.03
N TRP A 49 -8.62 6.57 0.32
CA TRP A 49 -9.45 5.37 0.36
C TRP A 49 -10.48 5.42 -0.76
N GLY A 50 -10.42 4.42 -1.64
CA GLY A 50 -11.50 4.10 -2.57
C GLY A 50 -12.39 2.98 -2.03
N GLU A 51 -13.43 2.62 -2.78
CA GLU A 51 -14.34 1.54 -2.40
C GLU A 51 -13.64 0.16 -2.37
N HIS A 52 -12.71 -0.07 -3.29
CA HIS A 52 -12.00 -1.34 -3.44
C HIS A 52 -10.47 -1.21 -3.48
N CYS A 53 -9.96 0.00 -3.26
CA CYS A 53 -8.54 0.27 -3.34
C CYS A 53 -8.08 1.29 -2.29
N VAL A 54 -6.79 1.26 -2.01
CA VAL A 54 -6.11 2.24 -1.20
C VAL A 54 -4.96 2.83 -2.00
N LEU A 55 -4.75 4.13 -1.87
CA LEU A 55 -3.69 4.87 -2.56
C LEU A 55 -2.79 5.58 -1.57
N CYS A 56 -1.53 5.76 -1.96
CA CYS A 56 -0.54 6.60 -1.28
C CYS A 56 0.38 7.23 -2.33
N GLY A 57 0.10 8.48 -2.71
CA GLY A 57 0.78 9.12 -3.85
C GLY A 57 0.51 8.36 -5.15
N ASP A 58 1.58 8.00 -5.88
CA ASP A 58 1.49 7.25 -7.14
C ASP A 58 1.36 5.72 -6.93
N PHE A 59 1.16 5.25 -5.70
CA PHE A 59 1.05 3.83 -5.38
C PHE A 59 -0.39 3.46 -5.07
N SER A 60 -0.83 2.32 -5.59
CA SER A 60 -2.18 1.79 -5.36
C SER A 60 -2.16 0.31 -5.05
N SER A 61 -3.11 -0.13 -4.23
CA SER A 61 -3.36 -1.55 -3.99
C SER A 61 -4.86 -1.81 -3.86
N PHE A 62 -5.29 -3.02 -4.20
CA PHE A 62 -6.69 -3.44 -4.11
C PHE A 62 -6.93 -4.28 -2.86
N TYR A 63 -8.08 -4.08 -2.24
CA TYR A 63 -8.59 -5.01 -1.24
C TYR A 63 -8.92 -6.32 -1.94
N CYS A 64 -8.16 -7.37 -1.66
CA CYS A 64 -8.53 -8.70 -2.12
C CYS A 64 -9.65 -9.19 -1.20
N GLU A 65 -10.91 -9.07 -1.63
CA GLU A 65 -12.09 -9.55 -0.88
C GLU A 65 -12.16 -11.09 -0.75
N CYS A 66 -11.11 -11.82 -1.12
CA CYS A 66 -11.10 -13.28 -1.16
C CYS A 66 -11.11 -13.99 0.20
N HIS A 67 -11.19 -13.31 1.35
CA HIS A 67 -11.19 -13.95 2.68
C HIS A 67 -12.30 -13.48 3.66
N ASN A 68 -13.43 -12.95 3.17
CA ASN A 68 -14.62 -12.75 4.01
C ASN A 68 -15.67 -13.88 3.90
N HIS A 69 -15.26 -15.08 3.49
CA HIS A 69 -16.05 -16.30 3.71
C HIS A 69 -15.54 -17.03 4.96
N VAL A 70 -15.88 -16.50 6.13
CA VAL A 70 -15.94 -17.31 7.34
C VAL A 70 -17.32 -17.97 7.34
N PHE A 71 -17.38 -19.24 6.92
CA PHE A 71 -18.54 -20.11 7.11
C PHE A 71 -18.61 -20.59 8.57
#